data_AF-A0A645C609-F1
#
_entry.id   AF-A0A645C609-F1
#
_cell.length_a   1.000
_cell.length_b   1.000
_cell.length_c   1.000
_cell.angle_alpha   90.00
_cell.angle_beta   90.00
_cell.angle_gamma   90.00
#
_symmetry.space_group_name_H-M   'P 1'
#
loop_
_entity.id
_entity.type
_entity.pdbx_description
1 polymer ?
#
loop_
_entity_poly.entity_id
_entity_poly.type
_entity_poly.pdbx_seq_one_letter_code
_entity_poly.pdbx_strand_id
1 'polypeptide(L)'
;MAHEELETKVYEKMSAEYDTLLEEIKKMPPQDIIDNAYQIVMKQDLLCLMDNHPLNEPQLRLLLESKLPLDDLYQEWLKVDCTYLEDMEQSITDYLNGRLKAQATEKYSKPDSPIYLKSIQQAGEEGELHEWKASNEQNIQCKLHFMDGGERAYNIGELPKFVKTWVEKYGLD
;
A
#
# COMPACT_ATOMS: atom_id res chain seq x y z
N MET A 1 24.95 30.20 24.59
CA MET A 1 23.83 29.27 24.87
C MET A 1 24.34 27.88 24.58
N ALA A 2 24.06 26.93 25.46
CA ALA A 2 24.36 25.52 25.18
C ALA A 2 23.42 25.01 24.07
N HIS A 3 23.80 23.95 23.35
CA HIS A 3 22.99 23.37 22.28
C HIS A 3 21.58 22.96 22.77
N GLU A 4 21.52 22.26 23.89
CA GLU A 4 20.28 21.83 24.56
C GLU A 4 19.40 23.02 24.98
N GLU A 5 20.01 24.15 25.32
CA GLU A 5 19.29 25.40 25.63
C GLU A 5 18.63 25.99 24.37
N LEU A 6 19.24 25.82 23.19
CA LEU A 6 18.65 26.23 21.92
C LEU A 6 17.49 25.32 21.51
N GLU A 7 17.65 24.00 21.65
CA GLU A 7 16.59 23.02 21.38
C GLU A 7 15.37 23.28 22.27
N THR A 8 15.59 23.47 23.57
CA THR A 8 14.53 23.80 24.54
C THR A 8 13.79 25.08 24.14
N LYS A 9 14.52 26.15 23.80
CA LYS A 9 13.90 27.43 23.42
C LYS A 9 13.09 27.35 22.13
N VAL A 10 13.55 26.56 21.14
CA VAL A 10 12.79 26.33 19.91
C VAL A 10 11.51 25.57 20.23
N TYR A 11 11.61 24.49 21.01
CA TYR A 11 10.47 23.68 21.40
C TYR A 11 9.41 24.50 22.16
N GLU A 12 9.83 25.25 23.18
CA GLU A 12 8.93 26.13 23.96
C GLU A 12 8.22 27.15 23.07
N LYS A 13 8.94 27.74 22.11
CA LYS A 13 8.38 28.73 21.18
C LYS A 13 7.35 28.10 20.25
N MET A 14 7.66 26.95 19.64
CA MET A 14 6.73 26.23 18.77
C MET A 14 5.52 25.71 19.56
N SER A 15 5.72 25.25 20.79
CA SER A 15 4.66 24.78 21.68
C SER A 15 3.68 25.91 22.05
N ALA A 16 4.20 27.10 22.42
CA ALA A 16 3.38 28.27 22.68
C ALA A 16 2.58 28.73 21.44
N GLU A 17 3.18 28.63 20.26
CA GLU A 17 2.49 28.88 18.99
C GLU A 17 1.32 27.90 18.78
N TYR A 18 1.55 26.61 19.01
CA TYR A 18 0.53 25.56 18.89
C TYR A 18 -0.61 25.74 19.89
N ASP A 19 -0.31 26.06 21.14
CA ASP A 19 -1.32 26.33 22.17
C ASP A 19 -2.19 27.53 21.78
N THR A 20 -1.58 28.58 21.23
CA THR A 20 -2.31 29.77 20.74
C THR A 20 -3.25 29.38 19.60
N LEU A 21 -2.78 28.61 18.63
CA LEU A 21 -3.60 28.09 17.53
C LEU A 21 -4.80 27.27 18.04
N LEU A 22 -4.58 26.36 19.00
CA LEU A 22 -5.65 25.55 19.56
C LEU A 22 -6.71 26.40 20.29
N GLU A 23 -6.29 27.41 21.05
CA GLU A 23 -7.20 28.33 21.73
C GLU A 23 -8.00 29.21 20.78
N GLU A 24 -7.48 29.48 19.58
CA GLU A 24 -8.20 30.17 18.51
C GLU A 24 -9.20 29.22 17.83
N ILE A 25 -8.77 28.02 17.43
CA ILE A 25 -9.61 27.03 16.76
C ILE A 25 -10.79 26.61 17.65
N LYS A 26 -10.59 26.42 18.95
CA LYS A 26 -11.67 26.06 19.90
C LYS A 26 -12.82 27.07 19.94
N LYS A 27 -12.60 28.31 19.51
CA LYS A 27 -13.61 29.38 19.48
C LYS A 27 -14.34 29.46 18.14
N MET A 28 -13.89 28.71 17.15
CA MET A 28 -14.49 28.66 15.82
C MET A 28 -15.76 27.79 15.81
N PRO A 29 -16.68 27.99 14.83
CA PRO A 29 -17.81 27.08 14.65
C PRO A 29 -17.35 25.66 14.26
N PRO A 30 -18.20 24.64 14.45
CA PRO A 30 -17.81 23.25 14.23
C PRO A 30 -17.23 22.93 12.85
N GLN A 31 -17.72 23.59 11.78
CA GLN A 31 -17.21 23.37 10.43
C GLN A 31 -15.75 23.84 10.30
N ASP A 32 -15.45 25.03 10.79
CA ASP A 32 -14.09 25.58 10.74
C ASP A 32 -13.12 24.74 11.58
N ILE A 33 -13.57 24.13 12.68
CA ILE A 33 -12.76 23.17 13.46
C ILE A 33 -12.40 21.95 12.60
N ILE A 34 -13.35 21.41 11.84
CA ILE A 34 -13.11 20.28 10.93
C ILE A 34 -12.12 20.69 9.84
N ASP A 35 -12.29 21.87 9.26
CA ASP A 35 -11.43 22.37 8.18
C ASP A 35 -9.98 22.58 8.67
N ASN A 36 -9.78 22.85 9.95
CA ASN A 36 -8.45 22.98 10.57
C ASN A 36 -7.90 21.66 11.16
N ALA A 37 -8.66 20.56 11.17
CA ALA A 37 -8.25 19.32 11.84
C ALA A 37 -6.93 18.76 11.29
N TYR A 38 -6.73 18.84 9.97
CA TYR A 38 -5.48 18.42 9.33
C TYR A 38 -4.28 19.24 9.81
N GLN A 39 -4.41 20.58 9.85
CA GLN A 39 -3.37 21.47 10.35
C GLN A 39 -3.02 21.16 11.82
N ILE A 40 -4.04 20.89 12.65
CA ILE A 40 -3.85 20.55 14.07
C ILE A 40 -2.96 19.31 14.21
N VAL A 41 -3.32 18.22 13.52
CA VAL A 41 -2.59 16.95 13.62
C VAL A 41 -1.16 17.10 13.10
N MET A 42 -0.96 17.73 11.94
CA MET A 42 0.38 17.89 11.37
C MET A 42 1.28 18.78 12.21
N LYS A 43 0.75 19.87 12.79
CA LYS A 43 1.52 20.73 13.69
C LYS A 43 1.87 20.02 15.00
N GLN A 44 1.00 19.16 15.51
CA GLN A 44 1.31 18.31 16.66
C GLN A 44 2.43 17.31 16.35
N ASP A 45 2.37 16.66 15.19
CA ASP A 45 3.38 15.69 14.76
C ASP A 45 4.74 16.36 14.53
N LEU A 46 4.76 17.57 13.93
CA LEU A 46 5.97 18.38 13.81
C LEU A 46 6.60 18.71 15.17
N LEU A 47 5.80 19.03 16.19
CA LEU A 47 6.29 19.21 17.55
C LEU A 47 6.89 17.93 18.14
N CYS A 48 6.22 16.79 17.95
CA CYS A 48 6.74 15.50 18.42
C CYS A 48 8.04 15.10 17.70
N LEU A 49 8.20 15.49 16.44
CA LEU A 49 9.43 15.28 15.67
C LEU A 49 10.60 16.08 16.23
N MET A 50 10.38 17.26 16.82
CA MET A 50 11.46 18.06 17.42
C MET A 50 12.20 17.31 18.54
N ASP A 51 11.51 16.41 19.25
CA ASP A 51 12.13 15.57 20.30
C ASP A 51 12.95 14.40 19.72
N ASN A 52 12.67 14.00 18.48
CA ASN A 52 13.25 12.81 17.84
C ASN A 52 14.19 13.14 16.67
N HIS A 53 14.28 14.42 16.29
CA HIS A 53 15.06 14.89 15.16
C HIS A 53 16.03 16.00 15.61
N PRO A 54 17.27 15.65 16.02
CA PRO A 54 18.24 16.62 16.48
C PRO A 54 18.63 17.56 15.33
N LEU A 55 18.41 18.86 15.54
CA LEU A 55 18.79 19.93 14.63
C LEU A 55 20.14 20.50 15.01
N ASN A 56 20.96 20.89 14.04
CA ASN A 56 22.21 21.57 14.34
C ASN A 56 21.98 23.03 14.80
N GLU A 57 22.98 23.62 15.46
CA GLU A 57 22.88 24.97 16.02
C GLU A 57 22.45 26.05 14.99
N PRO A 58 22.99 26.10 13.76
CA PRO A 58 22.51 27.00 12.72
C PRO A 58 21.01 26.86 12.40
N GLN A 59 20.48 25.63 12.33
CA GLN A 59 19.07 25.37 12.10
C GLN A 59 18.21 25.86 13.27
N LEU A 60 18.63 25.58 14.50
CA LEU A 60 17.93 26.05 15.71
C LEU A 60 17.88 27.57 15.77
N ARG A 61 18.97 28.26 15.43
CA ARG A 61 19.00 29.73 15.37
C ARG A 61 18.03 30.29 14.34
N LEU A 62 17.94 29.66 13.16
CA LEU A 62 17.00 30.06 12.11
C LEU A 62 15.54 29.92 12.57
N LEU A 63 15.20 28.84 13.28
CA LEU A 63 13.87 28.67 13.88
C LEU A 63 13.59 29.70 14.97
N LEU A 64 14.59 30.07 15.78
CA LEU A 64 14.43 31.13 16.79
C LEU A 64 14.22 32.52 16.15
N GLU A 65 14.80 32.78 14.99
CA GLU A 65 14.62 34.03 14.23
C GLU A 65 13.24 34.12 13.57
N SER A 66 12.63 32.98 13.20
CA SER A 66 11.25 32.95 12.69
C SER A 66 10.25 33.48 13.71
N LYS A 67 9.20 34.16 13.25
CA LYS A 67 8.10 34.61 14.11
C LYS A 67 7.18 33.46 14.52
N LEU A 68 6.87 32.58 13.57
CA LEU A 68 5.96 31.46 13.71
C LEU A 68 6.65 30.19 13.17
N PRO A 69 7.68 29.69 13.87
CA PRO A 69 8.50 28.58 13.37
C PRO A 69 7.69 27.32 13.07
N LEU A 70 6.62 27.05 13.83
CA LEU A 70 5.80 25.86 13.60
C LEU A 70 4.91 26.03 12.36
N ASP A 71 4.37 27.23 12.13
CA ASP A 71 3.65 27.54 10.89
C ASP A 71 4.56 27.48 9.67
N ASP A 72 5.76 28.06 9.74
CA ASP A 72 6.72 28.01 8.64
C ASP A 72 7.05 26.57 8.25
N LEU A 73 7.33 25.69 9.23
CA LEU A 73 7.59 24.27 8.98
C LEU A 73 6.36 23.55 8.39
N TYR A 74 5.17 23.88 8.86
CA TYR A 74 3.92 23.34 8.31
C TYR A 74 3.69 23.77 6.86
N GLN A 75 3.96 25.03 6.50
CA GLN A 75 3.87 25.51 5.12
C GLN A 75 4.90 24.83 4.21
N GLU A 76 6.11 24.54 4.70
CA GLU A 76 7.09 23.74 3.95
C GLU A 76 6.60 22.31 3.72
N TRP A 77 6.00 21.69 4.74
CA TRP A 77 5.41 20.35 4.64
C TRP A 77 4.30 20.28 3.57
N LEU A 78 3.39 21.25 3.52
CA LEU A 78 2.28 21.27 2.55
C LEU A 78 2.74 21.23 1.08
N LYS A 79 3.99 21.62 0.77
CA LYS A 79 4.53 21.57 -0.59
C LYS A 79 4.84 20.14 -1.06
N VAL A 80 5.04 19.21 -0.12
CA VAL A 80 5.46 17.84 -0.38
C VAL A 80 4.46 16.80 0.13
N ASP A 81 3.41 17.24 0.81
CA ASP A 81 2.38 16.40 1.42
C ASP A 81 1.68 15.45 0.42
N CYS A 82 1.61 15.78 -0.87
CA CYS A 82 1.05 14.87 -1.88
C CYS A 82 1.81 13.53 -2.04
N THR A 83 3.00 13.38 -1.44
CA THR A 83 3.82 12.16 -1.54
C THR A 83 3.15 10.92 -0.93
N TYR A 84 2.33 11.05 0.11
CA TYR A 84 1.61 9.89 0.66
C TYR A 84 0.50 9.37 -0.28
N LEU A 85 0.07 10.16 -1.28
CA LEU A 85 -0.98 9.75 -2.20
C LEU A 85 -0.51 8.57 -3.07
N GLU A 86 0.80 8.48 -3.35
CA GLU A 86 1.38 7.33 -4.06
C GLU A 86 1.22 6.04 -3.22
N ASP A 87 1.47 6.11 -1.92
CA ASP A 87 1.27 4.98 -1.00
C ASP A 87 -0.22 4.58 -0.90
N MET A 88 -1.12 5.57 -0.94
CA MET A 88 -2.57 5.32 -0.98
C MET A 88 -3.01 4.66 -2.29
N GLU A 89 -2.52 5.15 -3.43
CA GLU A 89 -2.76 4.58 -4.75
C GLU A 89 -2.28 3.13 -4.81
N GLN A 90 -1.07 2.87 -4.29
CA GLN A 90 -0.50 1.53 -4.21
C GLN A 90 -1.37 0.62 -3.34
N SER A 91 -1.82 1.10 -2.18
CA SER A 91 -2.68 0.33 -1.27
C SER A 91 -4.01 -0.05 -1.92
N ILE A 92 -4.64 0.87 -2.66
CA ILE A 92 -5.87 0.60 -3.43
C ILE A 92 -5.60 -0.44 -4.50
N THR A 93 -4.52 -0.26 -5.25
CA THR A 93 -4.11 -1.16 -6.34
C THR A 93 -3.85 -2.57 -5.82
N ASP A 94 -3.14 -2.71 -4.71
CA ASP A 94 -2.84 -4.00 -4.09
C ASP A 94 -4.11 -4.70 -3.58
N TYR A 95 -5.03 -3.95 -2.97
CA TYR A 95 -6.31 -4.50 -2.54
C TYR A 95 -7.11 -5.05 -3.73
N LEU A 96 -7.23 -4.28 -4.80
CA LEU A 96 -7.99 -4.67 -6.00
C LEU A 96 -7.33 -5.84 -6.72
N ASN A 97 -6.02 -5.79 -6.96
CA ASN A 97 -5.27 -6.88 -7.60
C ASN A 97 -5.31 -8.16 -6.76
N GLY A 98 -5.24 -8.04 -5.42
CA GLY A 98 -5.40 -9.17 -4.51
C GLY A 98 -6.76 -9.83 -4.65
N ARG A 99 -7.83 -9.04 -4.73
CA ARG A 99 -9.22 -9.52 -4.92
C ARG A 99 -9.41 -10.18 -6.28
N LEU A 100 -8.92 -9.55 -7.36
CA LEU A 100 -8.98 -10.11 -8.72
C LEU A 100 -8.19 -11.42 -8.82
N LYS A 101 -7.00 -11.48 -8.22
CA LYS A 101 -6.20 -12.71 -8.14
C LYS A 101 -6.96 -13.82 -7.42
N ALA A 102 -7.54 -13.53 -6.26
CA ALA A 102 -8.29 -14.53 -5.49
C ALA A 102 -9.50 -15.06 -6.27
N GLN A 103 -10.27 -14.17 -6.90
CA GLN A 103 -11.42 -14.54 -7.74
C GLN A 103 -11.00 -15.41 -8.93
N ALA A 104 -9.93 -15.02 -9.64
CA ALA A 104 -9.41 -15.79 -10.76
C ALA A 104 -8.90 -17.18 -10.30
N THR A 105 -8.12 -17.24 -9.22
CA THR A 105 -7.64 -18.52 -8.68
C THR A 105 -8.80 -19.43 -8.26
N GLU A 106 -9.82 -18.91 -7.59
CA GLU A 106 -11.01 -19.69 -7.23
C GLU A 106 -11.74 -20.18 -8.48
N LYS A 107 -11.93 -19.29 -9.48
CA LYS A 107 -12.56 -19.62 -10.77
C LYS A 107 -11.85 -20.81 -11.41
N TYR A 108 -10.56 -20.70 -11.73
CA TYR A 108 -9.81 -21.73 -12.47
C TYR A 108 -9.36 -22.94 -11.62
N SER A 109 -9.62 -22.96 -10.31
CA SER A 109 -9.41 -24.14 -9.48
C SER A 109 -10.41 -25.28 -9.77
N LYS A 110 -11.54 -24.96 -10.42
CA LYS A 110 -12.60 -25.93 -10.71
C LYS A 110 -12.24 -26.72 -11.98
N PRO A 111 -12.36 -28.06 -11.99
CA PRO A 111 -12.01 -28.88 -13.16
C PRO A 111 -12.79 -28.54 -14.44
N ASP A 112 -14.00 -28.01 -14.28
CA ASP A 112 -14.93 -27.61 -15.34
C ASP A 112 -14.79 -26.14 -15.78
N SER A 113 -13.73 -25.47 -15.32
CA SER A 113 -13.47 -24.08 -15.69
C SER A 113 -13.05 -23.96 -17.16
N PRO A 114 -13.62 -23.00 -17.92
CA PRO A 114 -13.18 -22.78 -19.29
C PRO A 114 -11.71 -22.32 -19.30
N ILE A 115 -10.92 -22.77 -20.28
CA ILE A 115 -9.58 -22.24 -20.51
C ILE A 115 -9.67 -20.77 -20.95
N TYR A 116 -8.79 -19.92 -20.41
CA TYR A 116 -8.63 -18.56 -20.88
C TYR A 116 -7.92 -18.55 -22.24
N LEU A 117 -8.57 -18.01 -23.27
CA LEU A 117 -8.12 -18.15 -24.66
C LEU A 117 -7.30 -16.99 -25.21
N LYS A 118 -7.33 -15.81 -24.56
CA LYS A 118 -6.63 -14.62 -25.07
C LYS A 118 -5.13 -14.71 -24.76
N SER A 119 -4.32 -14.04 -25.58
CA SER A 119 -2.87 -13.94 -25.31
C SER A 119 -2.60 -13.10 -24.05
N ILE A 120 -1.39 -13.24 -23.49
CA ILE A 120 -0.96 -12.40 -22.35
C ILE A 120 -1.01 -10.90 -22.69
N GLN A 121 -0.74 -10.53 -23.95
CA GLN A 121 -0.79 -9.14 -24.39
C GLN A 121 -2.22 -8.60 -24.33
N GLN A 122 -3.18 -9.34 -24.88
CA GLN A 122 -4.60 -8.97 -24.83
C GLN A 122 -5.11 -8.92 -23.38
N ALA A 123 -4.71 -9.87 -22.54
CA ALA A 123 -5.02 -9.85 -21.12
C ALA A 123 -4.45 -8.61 -20.40
N GLY A 124 -3.28 -8.14 -20.83
CA GLY A 124 -2.70 -6.88 -20.36
C GLY A 124 -3.53 -5.66 -20.78
N GLU A 125 -3.89 -5.58 -22.06
CA GLU A 125 -4.66 -4.47 -22.64
C GLU A 125 -6.08 -4.35 -22.04
N GLU A 126 -6.68 -5.47 -21.64
CA GLU A 126 -8.04 -5.53 -21.09
C GLU A 126 -8.09 -5.59 -19.55
N GLY A 127 -6.94 -5.61 -18.87
CA GLY A 127 -6.88 -5.71 -17.39
C GLY A 127 -7.21 -7.11 -16.83
N GLU A 128 -7.19 -8.14 -17.67
CA GLU A 128 -7.52 -9.53 -17.35
C GLU A 128 -6.27 -10.38 -17.00
N LEU A 129 -5.14 -9.76 -16.66
CA LEU A 129 -3.89 -10.49 -16.37
C LEU A 129 -4.03 -11.55 -15.26
N HIS A 130 -4.85 -11.29 -14.25
CA HIS A 130 -5.08 -12.26 -13.17
C HIS A 130 -5.84 -13.50 -13.65
N GLU A 131 -6.80 -13.31 -14.57
CA GLU A 131 -7.54 -14.41 -15.23
C GLU A 131 -6.59 -15.26 -16.07
N TRP A 132 -5.80 -14.62 -16.93
CA TRP A 132 -4.80 -15.31 -17.75
C TRP A 132 -3.79 -16.08 -16.89
N LYS A 133 -3.24 -15.45 -15.84
CA LYS A 133 -2.24 -16.09 -14.95
C LYS A 133 -2.80 -17.32 -14.25
N ALA A 134 -4.02 -17.23 -13.70
CA ALA A 134 -4.64 -18.34 -12.99
C ALA A 134 -4.98 -19.51 -13.92
N SER A 135 -5.54 -19.24 -15.10
CA SER A 135 -5.80 -20.28 -16.11
C SER A 135 -4.51 -20.94 -16.60
N ASN A 136 -3.48 -20.14 -16.89
CA ASN A 136 -2.19 -20.63 -17.36
C ASN A 136 -1.48 -21.49 -16.31
N GLU A 137 -1.51 -21.09 -15.04
CA GLU A 137 -0.97 -21.90 -13.94
C GLU A 137 -1.65 -23.27 -13.88
N GLN A 138 -2.99 -23.31 -13.93
CA GLN A 138 -3.74 -24.56 -13.92
C GLN A 138 -3.37 -25.47 -15.11
N ASN A 139 -3.21 -24.89 -16.31
CA ASN A 139 -2.80 -25.62 -17.51
C ASN A 139 -1.37 -26.18 -17.40
N ILE A 140 -0.44 -25.42 -16.83
CA ILE A 140 0.93 -25.88 -16.55
C ILE A 140 0.89 -27.05 -15.56
N GLN A 141 0.14 -26.93 -14.47
CA GLN A 141 0.01 -28.00 -13.48
C GLN A 141 -0.61 -29.27 -14.08
N CYS A 142 -1.62 -29.12 -14.94
CA CYS A 142 -2.26 -30.22 -15.67
C CYS A 142 -1.24 -30.99 -16.54
N LYS A 143 -0.47 -30.25 -17.36
CA LYS A 143 0.59 -30.81 -18.20
C LYS A 143 1.67 -31.50 -17.37
N LEU A 144 2.18 -30.84 -16.34
CA LEU A 144 3.24 -31.39 -15.48
C LEU A 144 2.79 -32.66 -14.77
N HIS A 145 1.57 -32.70 -14.25
CA HIS A 145 1.03 -33.89 -13.59
C HIS A 145 0.90 -35.07 -14.56
N PHE A 146 0.47 -34.81 -15.79
CA PHE A 146 0.40 -35.85 -16.82
C PHE A 146 1.80 -36.39 -17.17
N MET A 147 2.78 -35.50 -17.38
CA MET A 147 4.15 -35.88 -17.74
C MET A 147 4.85 -36.68 -16.63
N ASP A 148 4.63 -36.34 -15.37
CA ASP A 148 5.24 -37.03 -14.21
C ASP A 148 4.65 -38.42 -13.97
N GLY A 149 3.33 -38.57 -14.11
CA GLY A 149 2.63 -39.80 -13.74
C GLY A 149 2.29 -40.75 -14.89
N GLY A 150 2.11 -40.23 -16.10
CA GLY A 150 1.52 -40.95 -17.22
C GLY A 150 2.37 -42.11 -17.73
N GLU A 151 3.67 -41.86 -17.97
CA GLU A 151 4.60 -42.89 -18.42
C GLU A 151 4.75 -44.02 -17.38
N ARG A 152 4.89 -43.65 -16.10
CA ARG A 152 4.94 -44.62 -15.00
C ARG A 152 3.68 -45.47 -14.97
N ALA A 153 2.50 -44.83 -15.00
CA ALA A 153 1.21 -45.51 -14.96
C ALA A 153 1.02 -46.47 -16.14
N TYR A 154 1.49 -46.09 -17.34
CA TYR A 154 1.52 -46.97 -18.50
C TYR A 154 2.40 -48.20 -18.28
N ASN A 155 3.64 -48.00 -17.83
CA ASN A 155 4.62 -49.07 -17.64
C ASN A 155 4.20 -50.10 -16.58
N ILE A 156 3.41 -49.70 -15.58
CA ILE A 156 2.89 -50.60 -14.53
C ILE A 156 1.47 -51.13 -14.81
N GLY A 157 0.86 -50.78 -15.94
CA GLY A 157 -0.50 -51.22 -16.30
C GLY A 157 -1.65 -50.52 -15.57
N GLU A 158 -1.39 -49.37 -14.92
CA GLU A 158 -2.38 -48.57 -14.18
C GLU A 158 -2.88 -47.34 -14.95
N LEU A 159 -2.54 -47.19 -16.24
CA LEU A 159 -2.89 -46.02 -17.05
C LEU A 159 -4.39 -45.66 -17.00
N PRO A 160 -5.37 -46.60 -17.10
CA PRO A 160 -6.79 -46.24 -17.03
C PRO A 160 -7.18 -45.58 -15.71
N LYS A 161 -6.61 -46.05 -14.59
CA LYS A 161 -6.85 -45.49 -13.26
C LYS A 161 -6.24 -44.10 -13.14
N PHE A 162 -5.00 -43.94 -13.62
CA PHE A 162 -4.32 -42.64 -13.65
C PHE A 162 -5.10 -41.61 -14.47
N VAL A 163 -5.50 -41.95 -15.71
CA VAL A 163 -6.26 -41.05 -16.59
C VAL A 163 -7.58 -40.66 -15.94
N LYS A 164 -8.29 -41.60 -15.31
CA LYS A 164 -9.53 -41.28 -14.56
C LYS A 164 -9.28 -40.22 -13.48
N THR A 165 -8.26 -40.40 -12.64
CA THR A 165 -7.94 -39.42 -11.58
C THR A 165 -7.43 -38.09 -12.12
N TRP A 166 -6.72 -38.11 -13.25
CA TRP A 166 -6.25 -36.90 -13.92
C TRP A 166 -7.44 -36.11 -14.47
N VAL A 167 -8.37 -36.77 -15.14
CA VAL A 167 -9.62 -36.17 -15.64
C VAL A 167 -10.47 -35.60 -14.49
N GLU A 168 -10.64 -36.34 -13.39
CA GLU A 168 -11.41 -35.86 -12.24
C GLU A 168 -10.82 -34.57 -11.63
N LYS A 169 -9.51 -34.38 -11.73
CA LYS A 169 -8.80 -33.23 -11.17
C LYS A 169 -8.71 -32.04 -12.12
N TYR A 170 -8.55 -32.29 -13.43
CA TYR A 170 -8.25 -31.23 -14.41
C TYR A 170 -9.35 -31.02 -15.46
N GLY A 171 -10.37 -31.87 -15.51
CA GLY A 171 -11.46 -31.79 -16.48
C GLY A 171 -11.26 -32.64 -17.74
N LEU A 172 -12.32 -32.71 -18.54
CA LEU A 172 -12.33 -33.24 -19.91
C LEU A 172 -12.54 -32.03 -20.83
N ASP A 173 -11.46 -31.39 -21.28
CA ASP A 173 -11.57 -30.57 -22.49
C ASP A 173 -11.39 -31.44 -23.73
#